data_AF-A0A836IGT4-F1
#
_entry.id   AF-A0A836IGT4-F1
#
_cell.length_a   1.000
_cell.length_b   1.000
_cell.length_c   1.000
_cell.angle_alpha   90.00
_cell.angle_beta   90.00
_cell.angle_gamma   90.00
#
_symmetry.space_group_name_H-M   'P 1'
#
loop_
_entity.id
_entity.type
_entity.pdbx_description
1 polymer ?
#
loop_
_entity_poly.entity_id
_entity_poly.type
_entity_poly.pdbx_seq_one_letter_code
_entity_poly.pdbx_strand_id
1 'polypeptide(L)'
;MACERIDPKDFHSPAANQYTLNCLEELACSPKFKSYVRHVEYKERFYLTWFLAPFTLFGILYYQLAMFGEESISLFMEPSTRTSVPFSAPPAGMVSATVMLLLFVVPCIVIAPFVGFFEEPRRRQSFVTLAFLTLANIAIVSFGGSRFHYPPFVTTVPPVTELIVSWHPAGVAVVLVRDIFVRRSLCLQGFLLAGYTVSLWRSSFWGRAWHPPLPLVTIPLAVGLSGMGWWAVVQKGVPLFLRADGSPTPVAEALHWSAVQSDPAGAASLCLTVAKEICRQVGRDVALLWQQRQLPMVLQDPSSCVSLFLATASMALVHVFILLAKPVVDFVLEAFFFALPTDPTLWGLTLIGTIGGAIALWRIDDGLVYTPHIAGLCAVAFSLLLNGFFA
;
A
#
# COMPACT_ATOMS: atom_id res chain seq x y z
N MET A 1 -24.66 -9.60 47.34
CA MET A 1 -23.56 -8.93 48.05
C MET A 1 -23.84 -7.45 48.04
N ALA A 2 -24.07 -6.85 49.21
CA ALA A 2 -24.30 -5.41 49.34
C ALA A 2 -22.95 -4.71 49.44
N CYS A 3 -22.68 -3.74 48.57
CA CYS A 3 -21.51 -2.87 48.71
C CYS A 3 -21.73 -1.95 49.93
N GLU A 4 -21.08 -2.26 51.04
CA GLU A 4 -21.01 -1.33 52.17
C GLU A 4 -20.27 -0.07 51.74
N ARG A 5 -20.88 1.07 52.04
CA ARG A 5 -20.39 2.41 51.66
C ARG A 5 -19.34 2.81 52.70
N ILE A 6 -18.07 2.80 52.31
CA ILE A 6 -16.95 3.21 53.16
C ILE A 6 -17.05 4.73 53.41
N ASP A 7 -16.92 5.15 54.67
CA ASP A 7 -16.94 6.56 55.08
C ASP A 7 -15.72 7.29 54.46
N PRO A 8 -15.87 8.47 53.81
CA PRO A 8 -14.77 9.19 53.15
C PRO A 8 -13.56 9.48 54.06
N LYS A 9 -13.75 9.50 55.39
CA LYS A 9 -12.68 9.73 56.37
C LYS A 9 -11.79 8.50 56.61
N ASP A 10 -12.28 7.30 56.31
CA ASP A 10 -11.56 6.03 56.48
C ASP A 10 -10.80 5.60 55.22
N PHE A 11 -10.92 6.36 54.13
CA PHE A 11 -10.29 6.07 52.83
C PHE A 11 -8.74 6.10 52.87
N HIS A 12 -8.15 6.77 53.87
CA HIS A 12 -6.71 6.83 54.11
C HIS A 12 -6.23 5.92 55.25
N SER A 13 -7.11 5.07 55.79
CA SER A 13 -6.74 4.13 56.84
C SER A 13 -5.84 3.00 56.31
N PRO A 14 -5.00 2.37 57.16
CA PRO A 14 -4.22 1.19 56.78
C PRO A 14 -5.09 0.07 56.22
N ALA A 15 -6.32 -0.07 56.72
CA ALA A 15 -7.28 -1.07 56.26
C ALA A 15 -7.81 -0.79 54.85
N ALA A 16 -8.11 0.46 54.51
CA ALA A 16 -8.48 0.85 53.14
C ALA A 16 -7.32 0.63 52.16
N ASN A 17 -6.09 0.88 52.61
CA ASN A 17 -4.90 0.64 51.80
C ASN A 17 -4.68 -0.87 51.57
N GLN A 18 -4.84 -1.70 52.61
CA GLN A 18 -4.77 -3.16 52.50
C GLN A 18 -5.86 -3.71 51.57
N TYR A 19 -7.09 -3.20 51.68
CA TYR A 19 -8.20 -3.58 50.80
C TYR A 19 -7.91 -3.21 49.34
N THR A 20 -7.37 -2.02 49.11
CA THR A 20 -6.97 -1.57 47.77
C THR A 20 -5.87 -2.44 47.20
N LEU A 21 -4.85 -2.79 48.00
CA LEU A 21 -3.77 -3.70 47.60
C LEU A 21 -4.30 -5.09 47.25
N ASN A 22 -5.20 -5.65 48.06
CA ASN A 22 -5.83 -6.94 47.78
C ASN A 22 -6.67 -6.89 46.50
N CYS A 23 -7.46 -5.85 46.29
CA CYS A 23 -8.22 -5.67 45.05
C CYS A 23 -7.30 -5.48 43.83
N LEU A 24 -6.18 -4.78 43.97
CA LEU A 24 -5.17 -4.64 42.91
C LEU A 24 -4.49 -5.98 42.61
N GLU A 25 -4.19 -6.78 43.63
CA GLU A 25 -3.62 -8.11 43.48
C GLU A 25 -4.61 -9.07 42.81
N GLU A 26 -5.88 -9.05 43.20
CA GLU A 26 -6.97 -9.79 42.54
C GLU A 26 -7.15 -9.35 41.08
N LEU A 27 -7.13 -8.04 40.82
CA LEU A 27 -7.24 -7.49 39.47
C LEU A 27 -6.05 -7.92 38.62
N ALA A 28 -4.83 -7.80 39.14
CA ALA A 28 -3.59 -8.21 38.48
C ALA A 28 -3.55 -9.72 38.21
N CYS A 29 -4.09 -10.51 39.14
CA CYS A 29 -4.19 -11.96 39.01
C CYS A 29 -5.32 -12.43 38.09
N SER A 30 -6.29 -11.55 37.77
CA SER A 30 -7.45 -11.90 36.96
C SER A 30 -7.04 -12.34 35.55
N PRO A 31 -7.72 -13.35 34.97
CA PRO A 31 -7.37 -13.86 33.64
C PRO A 31 -7.56 -12.80 32.54
N LYS A 32 -8.52 -11.88 32.73
CA LYS A 32 -8.77 -10.78 31.79
C LYS A 32 -7.64 -9.74 31.81
N PHE A 33 -7.15 -9.37 32.99
CA PHE A 33 -6.02 -8.44 33.09
C PHE A 33 -4.72 -9.07 32.61
N LYS A 34 -4.47 -10.35 32.89
CA LYS A 34 -3.32 -11.08 32.31
C LYS A 34 -3.40 -11.13 30.78
N SER A 35 -4.59 -11.34 30.22
CA SER A 35 -4.82 -11.24 28.78
C SER A 35 -4.57 -9.82 28.26
N TYR A 36 -4.88 -8.80 29.05
CA TYR A 36 -4.56 -7.40 28.74
C TYR A 36 -3.08 -7.15 28.60
N VAL A 37 -2.34 -7.49 29.65
CA VAL A 37 -0.90 -7.24 29.71
C VAL A 37 -0.21 -7.96 28.56
N ARG A 38 -0.57 -9.23 28.30
CA ARG A 38 -0.05 -9.99 27.15
C ARG A 38 -0.36 -9.32 25.82
N HIS A 39 -1.56 -8.77 25.64
CA HIS A 39 -1.94 -8.04 24.42
C HIS A 39 -1.10 -6.77 24.25
N VAL A 40 -0.87 -6.00 25.31
CA VAL A 40 -0.03 -4.79 25.28
C VAL A 40 1.41 -5.15 24.95
N GLU A 41 2.03 -6.10 25.66
CA GLU A 41 3.40 -6.57 25.39
C GLU A 41 3.56 -7.08 23.95
N TYR A 42 2.54 -7.79 23.44
CA TYR A 42 2.55 -8.33 22.09
C TYR A 42 2.47 -7.22 21.02
N LYS A 43 1.73 -6.13 21.29
CA LYS A 43 1.71 -4.93 20.43
C LYS A 43 3.02 -4.16 20.46
N GLU A 44 3.64 -4.02 21.62
CA GLU A 44 4.93 -3.32 21.73
C GLU A 44 5.99 -3.98 20.86
N ARG A 45 5.99 -5.32 20.80
CA ARG A 45 6.84 -6.07 19.87
C ARG A 45 6.56 -5.70 18.42
N PHE A 46 5.32 -5.41 18.03
CA PHE A 46 5.00 -4.95 16.67
C PHE A 46 5.59 -3.58 16.34
N TYR A 47 5.69 -2.66 17.31
CA TYR A 47 6.31 -1.36 17.07
C TYR A 47 7.78 -1.48 16.69
N LEU A 48 8.46 -2.55 17.11
CA LEU A 48 9.84 -2.81 16.71
C LEU A 48 10.01 -3.00 15.18
N THR A 49 8.96 -3.38 14.45
CA THR A 49 9.01 -3.50 12.97
C THR A 49 9.37 -2.18 12.30
N TRP A 50 8.94 -1.04 12.85
CA TRP A 50 9.27 0.31 12.36
C TRP A 50 10.76 0.62 12.43
N PHE A 51 11.47 0.05 13.40
CA PHE A 51 12.90 0.27 13.58
C PHE A 51 13.72 -0.74 12.78
N LEU A 52 13.34 -2.02 12.82
CA LEU A 52 14.09 -3.08 12.15
C LEU A 52 14.11 -2.95 10.63
N ALA A 53 13.00 -2.55 10.01
CA ALA A 53 12.92 -2.48 8.55
C ALA A 53 13.87 -1.43 7.94
N PRO A 54 13.91 -0.17 8.43
CA PRO A 54 14.87 0.82 7.96
C PRO A 54 16.33 0.45 8.22
N PHE A 55 16.65 -0.13 9.39
CA PHE A 55 18.03 -0.58 9.67
C PHE A 55 18.47 -1.72 8.75
N THR A 56 17.57 -2.67 8.48
CA THR A 56 17.84 -3.77 7.55
C THR A 56 17.97 -3.25 6.12
N LEU A 57 17.11 -2.31 5.72
CA LEU A 57 17.21 -1.63 4.42
C LEU A 57 18.56 -0.89 4.30
N PHE A 58 18.98 -0.16 5.34
CA PHE A 58 20.27 0.52 5.35
C PHE A 58 21.44 -0.46 5.17
N GLY A 59 21.41 -1.60 5.87
CA GLY A 59 22.42 -2.66 5.69
C GLY A 59 22.45 -3.20 4.26
N ILE A 60 21.28 -3.36 3.62
CA ILE A 60 21.17 -3.82 2.24
C ILE A 60 21.67 -2.76 1.24
N LEU A 61 21.39 -1.49 1.50
CA LEU A 61 21.90 -0.37 0.69
C LEU A 61 23.42 -0.21 0.84
N TYR A 62 23.94 -0.41 2.05
CA TYR A 62 25.38 -0.43 2.30
C TYR A 62 26.03 -1.60 1.56
N TYR A 63 25.43 -2.79 1.61
CA TYR A 63 25.87 -3.94 0.81
C TYR A 63 25.89 -3.61 -0.69
N GLN A 64 24.83 -2.95 -1.21
CA GLN A 64 24.78 -2.52 -2.61
C GLN A 64 25.96 -1.59 -2.96
N LEU A 65 26.24 -0.60 -2.12
CA LEU A 65 27.34 0.34 -2.33
C LEU A 65 28.70 -0.34 -2.25
N ALA A 66 28.90 -1.21 -1.27
CA ALA A 66 30.17 -1.89 -1.06
C ALA A 66 30.49 -2.91 -2.16
N MET A 67 29.49 -3.61 -2.68
CA MET A 67 29.69 -4.63 -3.72
C MET A 67 29.69 -4.06 -5.14
N PHE A 68 28.88 -3.04 -5.41
CA PHE A 68 28.62 -2.59 -6.78
C PHE A 68 28.90 -1.11 -7.02
N GLY A 69 29.47 -0.40 -6.03
CA GLY A 69 29.81 1.02 -6.14
C GLY A 69 30.84 1.32 -7.23
N GLU A 70 31.77 0.39 -7.48
CA GLU A 70 32.80 0.52 -8.53
C GLU A 70 32.31 0.04 -9.91
N GLU A 71 31.34 -0.90 -9.95
CA GLU A 71 30.83 -1.51 -11.19
C GLU A 71 29.70 -0.72 -11.86
N SER A 72 29.37 0.48 -11.38
CA SER A 72 28.32 1.38 -11.91
C SER A 72 26.87 0.85 -11.89
N ILE A 73 26.60 -0.25 -11.17
CA ILE A 73 25.24 -0.82 -11.03
C ILE A 73 24.45 0.02 -10.02
N SER A 74 23.67 0.97 -10.53
CA SER A 74 22.83 1.85 -9.70
C SER A 74 21.45 1.27 -9.39
N LEU A 75 20.87 1.68 -8.25
CA LEU A 75 19.50 1.33 -7.83
C LEU A 75 18.42 1.74 -8.84
N PHE A 76 18.69 2.76 -9.65
CA PHE A 76 17.75 3.34 -10.62
C PHE A 76 18.16 3.07 -12.08
N MET A 77 19.00 2.07 -12.29
CA MET A 77 19.51 1.69 -13.61
C MET A 77 18.38 1.18 -14.52
N GLU A 78 18.41 1.54 -15.80
CA GLU A 78 17.34 1.18 -16.74
C GLU A 78 17.35 -0.33 -17.06
N PRO A 79 16.17 -0.95 -17.23
CA PRO A 79 16.06 -2.40 -17.47
C PRO A 79 16.90 -2.92 -18.64
N SER A 80 17.01 -2.14 -19.72
CA SER A 80 17.81 -2.44 -20.92
C SER A 80 19.32 -2.58 -20.65
N THR A 81 19.81 -1.92 -19.61
CA THR A 81 21.23 -1.98 -19.19
C THR A 81 21.49 -3.07 -18.14
N ARG A 82 20.44 -3.66 -17.55
CA ARG A 82 20.57 -4.73 -16.54
C ARG A 82 20.95 -6.08 -17.15
N THR A 83 20.65 -6.29 -18.43
CA THR A 83 20.98 -7.50 -19.18
C THR A 83 22.44 -7.59 -19.62
N SER A 84 23.20 -6.49 -19.54
CA SER A 84 24.63 -6.45 -19.90
C SER A 84 25.56 -6.65 -18.71
N VAL A 85 25.03 -6.96 -17.52
CA VAL A 85 25.83 -7.17 -16.31
C VAL A 85 26.54 -8.54 -16.40
N PRO A 86 27.89 -8.59 -16.34
CA PRO A 86 28.67 -9.78 -16.69
C PRO A 86 28.79 -10.77 -15.53
N PHE A 87 27.67 -11.21 -14.96
CA PHE A 87 27.67 -12.26 -13.94
C PHE A 87 27.44 -13.65 -14.57
N SER A 88 28.32 -14.60 -14.28
CA SER A 88 28.14 -16.01 -14.67
C SER A 88 27.10 -16.73 -13.80
N ALA A 89 26.89 -16.26 -12.56
CA ALA A 89 25.88 -16.72 -11.61
C ALA A 89 25.52 -15.57 -10.64
N PRO A 90 24.29 -15.54 -10.07
CA PRO A 90 23.91 -14.51 -9.12
C PRO A 90 24.71 -14.65 -7.80
N PRO A 91 25.30 -13.56 -7.27
CA PRO A 91 26.00 -13.60 -5.99
C PRO A 91 25.08 -14.07 -4.84
N ALA A 92 25.56 -14.97 -3.99
CA ALA A 92 24.77 -15.52 -2.88
C ALA A 92 24.25 -14.44 -1.91
N GLY A 93 25.04 -13.36 -1.71
CA GLY A 93 24.64 -12.20 -0.92
C GLY A 93 23.45 -11.44 -1.53
N MET A 94 23.42 -11.30 -2.86
CA MET A 94 22.32 -10.65 -3.58
C MET A 94 21.03 -11.48 -3.51
N VAL A 95 21.13 -12.81 -3.66
CA VAL A 95 19.99 -13.71 -3.49
C VAL A 95 19.42 -13.59 -2.07
N SER A 96 20.29 -13.64 -1.06
CA SER A 96 19.90 -13.53 0.36
C SER A 96 19.25 -12.17 0.66
N ALA A 97 19.84 -11.09 0.16
CA ALA A 97 19.31 -9.74 0.32
C ALA A 97 17.95 -9.57 -0.38
N THR A 98 17.77 -10.15 -1.57
CA THR A 98 16.49 -10.12 -2.30
C THR A 98 15.39 -10.85 -1.54
N VAL A 99 15.70 -12.03 -0.98
CA VAL A 99 14.75 -12.80 -0.17
C VAL A 99 14.39 -12.02 1.12
N MET A 100 15.38 -11.42 1.79
CA MET A 100 15.15 -10.55 2.95
C MET A 100 14.29 -9.33 2.61
N LEU A 101 14.50 -8.69 1.45
CA LEU A 101 13.69 -7.57 1.00
C LEU A 101 12.23 -7.97 0.82
N LEU A 102 11.97 -9.07 0.11
CA LEU A 102 10.63 -9.54 -0.22
C LEU A 102 9.85 -10.09 0.98
N LEU A 103 10.51 -10.86 1.84
CA LEU A 103 9.85 -11.59 2.92
C LEU A 103 9.88 -10.87 4.27
N PHE A 104 10.73 -9.85 4.42
CA PHE A 104 10.89 -9.17 5.70
C PHE A 104 10.83 -7.64 5.58
N VAL A 105 11.73 -7.01 4.83
CA VAL A 105 11.86 -5.53 4.82
C VAL A 105 10.62 -4.85 4.23
N VAL A 106 10.21 -5.22 3.01
CA VAL A 106 9.01 -4.66 2.37
C VAL A 106 7.75 -4.93 3.19
N PRO A 107 7.47 -6.17 3.65
CA PRO A 107 6.36 -6.43 4.56
C PRO A 107 6.37 -5.57 5.81
N CYS A 108 7.51 -5.42 6.49
CA CYS A 108 7.62 -4.57 7.68
C CYS A 108 7.32 -3.10 7.36
N ILE A 109 7.85 -2.55 6.27
CA ILE A 109 7.56 -1.18 5.81
C ILE A 109 6.06 -1.01 5.53
N VAL A 110 5.43 -1.99 4.87
CA VAL A 110 4.00 -1.94 4.54
C VAL A 110 3.12 -2.08 5.79
N ILE A 111 3.49 -2.92 6.75
CA ILE A 111 2.76 -3.14 8.01
C ILE A 111 2.86 -1.92 8.92
N ALA A 112 4.01 -1.26 8.95
CA ALA A 112 4.33 -0.11 9.81
C ALA A 112 3.19 0.93 9.94
N PRO A 113 2.68 1.54 8.84
CA PRO A 113 1.63 2.55 8.92
C PRO A 113 0.28 2.01 9.41
N PHE A 114 0.04 0.71 9.33
CA PHE A 114 -1.14 0.05 9.87
C PHE A 114 -1.01 -0.33 11.35
N VAL A 115 0.23 -0.39 11.84
CA VAL A 115 0.58 -0.73 13.22
C VAL A 115 0.58 0.50 14.13
N GLY A 116 0.90 1.68 13.58
CA GLY A 116 1.09 2.92 14.33
C GLY A 116 2.45 2.98 15.04
N PHE A 117 2.87 4.18 15.49
CA PHE A 117 4.13 4.38 16.21
C PHE A 117 3.98 4.21 17.74
N PHE A 118 2.81 4.50 18.28
CA PHE A 118 2.50 4.43 19.73
C PHE A 118 1.02 4.11 19.99
N GLU A 119 0.13 4.61 19.15
CA GLU A 119 -1.29 4.36 19.21
C GLU A 119 -1.77 3.51 18.04
N GLU A 120 -2.80 2.71 18.31
CA GLU A 120 -3.45 1.93 17.26
C GLU A 120 -4.28 2.82 16.34
N PRO A 121 -4.01 2.79 15.02
CA PRO A 121 -4.84 3.54 14.09
C PRO A 121 -6.27 3.00 14.13
N ARG A 122 -7.23 3.93 14.13
CA ARG A 122 -8.65 3.59 14.02
C ARG A 122 -8.90 2.92 12.66
N ARG A 123 -9.92 2.06 12.55
CA ARG A 123 -10.29 1.40 11.27
C ARG A 123 -10.40 2.37 10.08
N ARG A 124 -10.97 3.55 10.31
CA ARG A 124 -11.07 4.61 9.29
C ARG A 124 -9.70 5.10 8.85
N GLN A 125 -8.76 5.32 9.77
CA GLN A 125 -7.39 5.72 9.46
C GLN A 125 -6.65 4.60 8.70
N SER A 126 -6.82 3.34 9.09
CA SER A 126 -6.24 2.20 8.35
C SER A 126 -6.77 2.13 6.91
N PHE A 127 -8.06 2.42 6.68
CA PHE A 127 -8.63 2.49 5.33
C PHE A 127 -8.08 3.68 4.53
N VAL A 128 -7.95 4.86 5.14
CA VAL A 128 -7.35 6.04 4.51
C VAL A 128 -5.88 5.77 4.14
N THR A 129 -5.11 5.13 5.02
CA THR A 129 -3.74 4.69 4.75
C THR A 129 -3.68 3.71 3.58
N LEU A 130 -4.59 2.73 3.53
CA LEU A 130 -4.67 1.80 2.40
C LEU A 130 -4.91 2.56 1.09
N ALA A 131 -5.91 3.44 1.06
CA ALA A 131 -6.21 4.24 -0.13
C ALA A 131 -5.01 5.12 -0.55
N PHE A 132 -4.36 5.78 0.41
CA PHE A 132 -3.18 6.60 0.15
C PHE A 132 -2.01 5.80 -0.44
N LEU A 133 -1.68 4.64 0.15
CA LEU A 133 -0.61 3.79 -0.36
C LEU A 133 -0.96 3.16 -1.72
N THR A 134 -2.24 2.83 -1.96
CA THR A 134 -2.72 2.38 -3.27
C THR A 134 -2.53 3.47 -4.32
N LEU A 135 -2.89 4.73 -4.01
CA LEU A 135 -2.66 5.87 -4.89
C LEU A 135 -1.17 6.13 -5.12
N ALA A 136 -0.34 6.00 -4.09
CA ALA A 136 1.10 6.12 -4.24
C ALA A 136 1.66 5.04 -5.18
N ASN A 137 1.24 3.78 -5.04
CA ASN A 137 1.63 2.71 -5.96
C ASN A 137 1.19 3.00 -7.41
N ILE A 138 -0.02 3.51 -7.60
CA ILE A 138 -0.51 3.94 -8.91
C ILE A 138 0.37 5.07 -9.46
N ALA A 139 0.70 6.07 -8.65
CA ALA A 139 1.50 7.22 -9.06
C ALA A 139 2.94 6.80 -9.43
N ILE A 140 3.58 5.96 -8.61
CA ILE A 140 4.95 5.48 -8.88
C ILE A 140 5.00 4.72 -10.21
N VAL A 141 4.02 3.84 -10.43
CA VAL A 141 3.93 3.04 -11.65
C VAL A 141 3.54 3.88 -12.89
N SER A 142 2.85 5.00 -12.69
CA SER A 142 2.45 5.90 -13.78
C SER A 142 3.53 6.90 -14.17
N PHE A 143 4.22 7.49 -13.20
CA PHE A 143 5.11 8.64 -13.39
C PHE A 143 6.59 8.32 -13.22
N GLY A 144 6.93 7.20 -12.60
CA GLY A 144 8.33 6.86 -12.38
C GLY A 144 9.06 6.31 -13.62
N GLY A 145 8.37 6.13 -14.75
CA GLY A 145 8.99 5.70 -16.01
C GLY A 145 9.73 4.36 -15.91
N SER A 146 10.55 4.01 -16.90
CA SER A 146 11.24 2.71 -16.98
C SER A 146 12.07 2.34 -15.73
N ARG A 147 12.45 3.33 -14.92
CA ARG A 147 13.29 3.18 -13.72
C ARG A 147 12.52 2.72 -12.48
N PHE A 148 11.27 3.14 -12.33
CA PHE A 148 10.38 2.75 -11.23
C PHE A 148 9.24 1.81 -11.67
N HIS A 149 9.20 1.43 -12.95
CA HIS A 149 8.42 0.29 -13.43
C HIS A 149 8.96 -0.96 -12.75
N TYR A 150 8.43 -1.30 -11.58
CA TYR A 150 8.83 -2.46 -10.79
C TYR A 150 8.92 -3.73 -11.66
N PRO A 151 10.12 -4.23 -11.98
CA PRO A 151 10.25 -5.57 -12.50
C PRO A 151 10.14 -6.59 -11.34
N PRO A 152 9.83 -7.86 -11.68
CA PRO A 152 9.92 -8.44 -13.00
C PRO A 152 8.55 -8.48 -13.68
N PHE A 153 8.51 -8.00 -14.94
CA PHE A 153 7.38 -8.12 -15.88
C PHE A 153 6.23 -7.11 -15.84
N VAL A 154 6.50 -5.81 -15.65
CA VAL A 154 5.70 -4.79 -16.35
C VAL A 154 6.31 -4.58 -17.75
N THR A 155 6.28 -5.64 -18.57
CA THR A 155 6.61 -5.62 -20.01
C THR A 155 5.43 -5.14 -20.84
N THR A 156 4.64 -4.18 -20.34
CA THR A 156 3.69 -3.48 -21.18
C THR A 156 4.37 -2.23 -21.69
N VAL A 157 5.20 -2.42 -22.71
CA VAL A 157 5.28 -1.44 -23.80
C VAL A 157 3.84 -1.26 -24.30
N PRO A 158 3.30 -0.03 -24.43
CA PRO A 158 4.00 1.26 -24.42
C PRO A 158 3.95 2.02 -23.07
N PRO A 159 4.79 3.06 -22.88
CA PRO A 159 4.54 4.10 -21.87
C PRO A 159 3.12 4.65 -22.05
N VAL A 160 2.52 5.22 -21.00
CA VAL A 160 1.18 5.83 -21.10
C VAL A 160 1.28 7.14 -21.90
N THR A 161 1.57 7.05 -23.19
CA THR A 161 1.52 8.17 -24.13
C THR A 161 0.08 8.55 -24.47
N GLU A 162 -0.90 7.70 -24.15
CA GLU A 162 -2.33 7.97 -24.39
C GLU A 162 -2.94 9.01 -23.44
N LEU A 163 -2.32 9.30 -22.29
CA LEU A 163 -2.78 10.39 -21.42
C LEU A 163 -2.50 11.78 -22.03
N ILE A 164 -1.57 11.85 -22.99
CA ILE A 164 -1.09 13.10 -23.58
C ILE A 164 -1.92 13.51 -24.81
N VAL A 165 -2.62 12.57 -25.45
CA VAL A 165 -3.17 12.80 -26.82
C VAL A 165 -4.70 12.85 -26.88
N SER A 166 -5.46 12.38 -25.88
CA SER A 166 -6.92 12.55 -25.89
C SER A 166 -7.51 12.81 -24.49
N TRP A 167 -8.00 14.04 -24.27
CA TRP A 167 -8.64 14.49 -23.04
C TRP A 167 -10.12 14.09 -22.95
N HIS A 168 -10.50 12.92 -23.50
CA HIS A 168 -11.88 12.47 -23.37
C HIS A 168 -12.05 11.77 -22.01
N PRO A 169 -12.93 12.26 -21.11
CA PRO A 169 -12.98 11.81 -19.71
C PRO A 169 -13.29 10.31 -19.56
N ALA A 170 -14.08 9.74 -20.49
CA ALA A 170 -14.33 8.29 -20.54
C ALA A 170 -13.08 7.49 -20.97
N GLY A 171 -12.27 8.02 -21.89
CA GLY A 171 -11.00 7.40 -22.29
C GLY A 171 -9.95 7.44 -21.19
N VAL A 172 -9.86 8.55 -20.46
CA VAL A 172 -8.92 8.71 -19.33
C VAL A 172 -9.26 7.74 -18.19
N ALA A 173 -10.54 7.54 -17.86
CA ALA A 173 -10.95 6.58 -16.84
C ALA A 173 -10.61 5.13 -17.23
N VAL A 174 -10.81 4.75 -18.49
CA VAL A 174 -10.46 3.41 -19.00
C VAL A 174 -8.95 3.19 -18.94
N VAL A 175 -8.14 4.17 -19.36
CA VAL A 175 -6.67 4.08 -19.29
C VAL A 175 -6.18 3.98 -17.83
N LEU A 176 -6.73 4.78 -16.92
CA LEU A 176 -6.39 4.73 -15.50
C LEU A 176 -6.73 3.38 -14.86
N VAL A 177 -7.92 2.84 -15.13
CA VAL A 177 -8.37 1.59 -14.50
C VAL A 177 -7.74 0.37 -15.18
N ARG A 178 -7.83 0.26 -16.50
CA ARG A 178 -7.34 -0.91 -17.24
C ARG A 178 -5.83 -0.92 -17.33
N ASP A 179 -5.23 0.14 -17.85
CA ASP A 179 -3.83 0.12 -18.24
C ASP A 179 -2.88 0.47 -17.10
N ILE A 180 -3.31 1.28 -16.15
CA ILE A 180 -2.49 1.65 -14.98
C ILE A 180 -2.84 0.76 -13.79
N PHE A 181 -4.10 0.73 -13.35
CA PHE A 181 -4.46 0.02 -12.13
C PHE A 181 -4.36 -1.51 -12.31
N VAL A 182 -5.13 -2.08 -13.25
CA VAL A 182 -5.23 -3.54 -13.46
C VAL A 182 -3.93 -4.13 -14.01
N ARG A 183 -3.38 -3.56 -15.08
CA ARG A 183 -2.21 -4.16 -15.75
C ARG A 183 -0.88 -3.93 -15.03
N ARG A 184 -0.75 -2.85 -14.24
CA ARG A 184 0.55 -2.47 -13.67
C ARG A 184 0.57 -2.42 -12.14
N SER A 185 -0.40 -1.76 -11.52
CA SER A 185 -0.38 -1.57 -10.05
C SER A 185 -0.93 -2.77 -9.27
N LEU A 186 -1.83 -3.58 -9.86
CA LEU A 186 -2.60 -4.60 -9.15
C LEU A 186 -1.71 -5.64 -8.48
N CYS A 187 -0.58 -5.98 -9.11
CA CYS A 187 0.43 -6.90 -8.56
C CYS A 187 0.95 -6.44 -7.17
N LEU A 188 1.09 -5.13 -6.97
CA LEU A 188 1.66 -4.54 -5.74
C LEU A 188 0.62 -4.43 -4.62
N GLN A 189 -0.68 -4.41 -4.96
CA GLN A 189 -1.76 -4.22 -4.00
C GLN A 189 -1.88 -5.39 -3.01
N GLY A 190 -1.38 -6.58 -3.36
CA GLY A 190 -1.39 -7.75 -2.48
C GLY A 190 -0.66 -7.51 -1.15
N PHE A 191 0.48 -6.83 -1.19
CA PHE A 191 1.23 -6.46 0.02
C PHE A 191 0.42 -5.47 0.89
N LEU A 192 -0.20 -4.46 0.27
CA LEU A 192 -1.00 -3.47 0.99
C LEU A 192 -2.26 -4.08 1.61
N LEU A 193 -2.97 -4.94 0.87
CA LEU A 193 -4.13 -5.66 1.38
C LEU A 193 -3.75 -6.58 2.54
N ALA A 194 -2.64 -7.31 2.42
CA ALA A 194 -2.12 -8.13 3.51
C ALA A 194 -1.79 -7.29 4.75
N GLY A 195 -1.11 -6.14 4.59
CA GLY A 195 -0.87 -5.18 5.68
C GLY A 195 -2.17 -4.67 6.33
N TYR A 196 -3.18 -4.35 5.52
CA TYR A 196 -4.49 -3.95 6.02
C TYR A 196 -5.19 -5.09 6.81
N THR A 197 -5.09 -6.35 6.37
CA THR A 197 -5.63 -7.48 7.13
C THR A 197 -4.95 -7.67 8.49
N VAL A 198 -3.66 -7.36 8.60
CA VAL A 198 -2.94 -7.34 9.90
C VAL A 198 -3.55 -6.31 10.84
N SER A 199 -3.93 -5.14 10.32
CA SER A 199 -4.62 -4.09 11.12
C SER A 199 -5.97 -4.58 11.66
N LEU A 200 -6.76 -5.25 10.83
CA LEU A 200 -8.06 -5.79 11.22
C LEU A 200 -7.91 -6.90 12.25
N TRP A 201 -6.94 -7.79 12.03
CA TRP A 201 -6.60 -8.87 12.95
C TRP A 201 -6.20 -8.33 14.32
N ARG A 202 -5.28 -7.35 14.38
CA ARG A 202 -4.84 -6.69 15.62
C ARG A 202 -6.00 -6.05 16.39
N SER A 203 -6.89 -5.35 15.68
CA SER A 203 -8.05 -4.71 16.32
C SER A 203 -8.99 -5.71 17.00
N SER A 204 -8.93 -6.98 16.60
CA SER A 204 -9.78 -8.07 17.12
C SER A 204 -9.01 -9.06 18.01
N PHE A 205 -7.72 -8.83 18.26
CA PHE A 205 -6.80 -9.80 18.88
C PHE A 205 -7.20 -10.16 20.31
N TRP A 206 -7.71 -9.18 21.06
CA TRP A 206 -8.18 -9.37 22.44
C TRP A 206 -9.18 -10.53 22.60
N GLY A 207 -10.06 -10.71 21.62
CA GLY A 207 -11.14 -11.70 21.67
C GLY A 207 -10.79 -13.03 21.02
N ARG A 208 -9.56 -13.23 20.51
CA ARG A 208 -9.21 -14.43 19.74
C ARG A 208 -8.39 -15.42 20.56
N ALA A 209 -8.62 -16.70 20.28
CA ALA A 209 -7.87 -17.81 20.87
C ALA A 209 -6.45 -17.97 20.29
N TRP A 210 -6.19 -17.43 19.09
CA TRP A 210 -4.95 -17.70 18.35
C TRP A 210 -4.01 -16.50 18.29
N HIS A 211 -2.77 -16.73 18.75
CA HIS A 211 -1.69 -15.75 18.82
C HIS A 211 -0.48 -16.36 18.09
N PRO A 212 0.00 -15.79 16.97
CA PRO A 212 1.16 -16.31 16.27
C PRO A 212 2.40 -16.20 17.16
N PRO A 213 3.23 -17.25 17.24
CA PRO A 213 4.51 -17.17 17.93
C PRO A 213 5.43 -16.19 17.19
N LEU A 214 6.27 -15.44 17.91
CA LEU A 214 7.24 -14.50 17.34
C LEU A 214 6.64 -13.54 16.29
N PRO A 215 5.75 -12.62 16.69
CA PRO A 215 5.04 -11.71 15.79
C PRO A 215 5.94 -10.95 14.81
N LEU A 216 7.13 -10.59 15.28
CA LEU A 216 8.13 -9.84 14.52
C LEU A 216 8.68 -10.58 13.31
N VAL A 217 8.55 -11.91 13.27
CA VAL A 217 9.04 -12.74 12.16
C VAL A 217 7.87 -13.33 11.40
N THR A 218 6.93 -13.95 12.11
CA THR A 218 5.85 -14.71 11.47
C THR A 218 4.88 -13.83 10.67
N ILE A 219 4.59 -12.62 11.14
CA ILE A 219 3.64 -11.74 10.46
C ILE A 219 4.24 -11.09 9.21
N PRO A 220 5.47 -10.53 9.24
CA PRO A 220 6.14 -10.08 8.02
C PRO A 220 6.29 -11.19 6.98
N LEU A 221 6.67 -12.40 7.38
CA LEU A 221 6.74 -13.56 6.48
C LEU A 221 5.38 -13.88 5.85
N ALA A 222 4.31 -13.92 6.66
CA ALA A 222 2.97 -14.18 6.16
C ALA A 222 2.50 -13.10 5.18
N VAL A 223 2.77 -11.82 5.47
CA VAL A 223 2.47 -10.70 4.58
C VAL A 223 3.29 -10.79 3.28
N GLY A 224 4.59 -11.11 3.38
CA GLY A 224 5.47 -11.30 2.23
C GLY A 224 5.02 -12.43 1.32
N LEU A 225 4.74 -13.61 1.88
CA LEU A 225 4.20 -14.76 1.15
C LEU A 225 2.83 -14.46 0.54
N SER A 226 1.96 -13.74 1.25
CA SER A 226 0.65 -13.34 0.72
C SER A 226 0.79 -12.34 -0.43
N GLY A 227 1.68 -11.37 -0.32
CA GLY A 227 1.98 -10.41 -1.38
C GLY A 227 2.57 -11.09 -2.62
N MET A 228 3.54 -11.99 -2.44
CA MET A 228 4.11 -12.81 -3.51
C MET A 228 3.06 -13.72 -4.16
N GLY A 229 2.21 -14.37 -3.36
CA GLY A 229 1.14 -15.23 -3.86
C GLY A 229 0.11 -14.45 -4.66
N TRP A 230 -0.31 -13.28 -4.17
CA TRP A 230 -1.18 -12.37 -4.90
C TRP A 230 -0.55 -11.94 -6.23
N TRP A 231 0.72 -11.57 -6.21
CA TRP A 231 1.43 -11.21 -7.41
C TRP A 231 1.47 -12.36 -8.44
N ALA A 232 1.77 -13.58 -8.01
CA ALA A 232 1.72 -14.76 -8.88
C ALA A 232 0.32 -14.99 -9.47
N VAL A 233 -0.73 -14.83 -8.68
CA VAL A 233 -2.13 -14.92 -9.12
C VAL A 233 -2.45 -13.84 -10.17
N VAL A 234 -2.08 -12.59 -9.93
CA VAL A 234 -2.35 -11.48 -10.86
C VAL A 234 -1.59 -11.66 -12.17
N GLN A 235 -0.33 -12.09 -12.13
CA GLN A 235 0.48 -12.33 -13.32
C GLN A 235 -0.09 -13.41 -14.25
N LYS A 236 -0.70 -14.46 -13.67
CA LYS A 236 -1.38 -15.50 -14.45
C LYS A 236 -2.82 -15.12 -14.81
N GLY A 237 -3.47 -14.33 -13.96
CA GLY A 237 -4.86 -13.92 -14.11
C GLY A 237 -5.07 -12.84 -15.15
N VAL A 238 -4.30 -11.74 -15.13
CA VAL A 238 -4.49 -10.60 -16.05
C VAL A 238 -4.48 -11.02 -17.53
N PRO A 239 -3.57 -11.88 -18.02
CA PRO A 239 -3.58 -12.35 -19.40
C PRO A 239 -4.84 -13.14 -19.81
N LEU A 240 -5.58 -13.72 -18.85
CA LEU A 240 -6.85 -14.41 -19.13
C LEU A 240 -7.97 -13.43 -19.46
N PHE A 241 -7.87 -12.17 -19.01
CA PHE A 241 -8.89 -11.13 -19.21
C PHE A 241 -8.47 -10.07 -20.22
N LEU A 242 -7.18 -9.79 -20.34
CA LEU A 242 -6.64 -8.74 -21.21
C LEU A 242 -5.52 -9.30 -22.08
N ARG A 243 -5.60 -9.02 -23.39
CA ARG A 243 -4.52 -9.31 -24.33
C ARG A 243 -3.36 -8.33 -24.14
N ALA A 244 -2.23 -8.61 -24.80
CA ALA A 244 -1.02 -7.79 -24.73
C ALA A 244 -1.23 -6.34 -25.23
N ASP A 245 -2.18 -6.12 -26.14
CA ASP A 245 -2.59 -4.79 -26.62
C ASP A 245 -3.60 -4.10 -25.69
N GLY A 246 -4.05 -4.75 -24.61
CA GLY A 246 -5.07 -4.23 -23.70
C GLY A 246 -6.52 -4.45 -24.16
N SER A 247 -6.74 -5.15 -25.26
CA SER A 247 -8.09 -5.55 -25.68
C SER A 247 -8.64 -6.66 -24.77
N PRO A 248 -9.96 -6.67 -24.49
CA PRO A 248 -10.57 -7.73 -23.70
C PRO A 248 -10.45 -9.08 -24.42
N THR A 249 -10.25 -10.14 -23.66
CA THR A 249 -10.33 -11.52 -24.17
C THR A 249 -11.79 -11.97 -24.27
N PRO A 250 -12.09 -13.07 -25.00
CA PRO A 250 -13.44 -13.66 -24.99
C PRO A 250 -13.97 -13.98 -23.59
N VAL A 251 -13.06 -14.29 -22.65
CA VAL A 251 -13.41 -14.51 -21.23
C VAL A 251 -13.88 -13.22 -20.57
N ALA A 252 -13.20 -12.09 -20.84
CA ALA A 252 -13.61 -10.79 -20.31
C ALA A 252 -14.92 -10.29 -20.95
N GLU A 253 -15.15 -10.57 -22.23
CA GLU A 253 -16.40 -10.24 -22.92
C GLU A 253 -17.57 -11.08 -22.38
N ALA A 254 -17.36 -12.39 -22.15
CA ALA A 254 -18.36 -13.28 -21.56
C ALA A 254 -18.68 -12.95 -20.09
N LEU A 255 -17.77 -12.28 -19.39
CA LEU A 255 -17.97 -11.78 -18.01
C LEU A 255 -18.35 -10.30 -17.95
N HIS A 256 -18.65 -9.69 -19.10
CA HIS A 256 -19.17 -8.33 -19.12
C HIS A 256 -20.57 -8.28 -18.49
N TRP A 257 -20.90 -7.18 -17.82
CA TRP A 257 -22.12 -7.09 -16.98
C TRP A 257 -23.41 -7.46 -17.74
N SER A 258 -23.55 -7.02 -19.00
CA SER A 258 -24.70 -7.37 -19.83
C SER A 258 -24.77 -8.87 -20.16
N ALA A 259 -23.63 -9.52 -20.39
CA ALA A 259 -23.56 -10.97 -20.64
C ALA A 259 -23.87 -11.77 -19.37
N VAL A 260 -23.36 -11.33 -18.21
CA VAL A 260 -23.66 -11.94 -16.90
C VAL A 260 -25.15 -11.86 -16.56
N GLN A 261 -25.80 -10.75 -16.87
CA GLN A 261 -27.25 -10.62 -16.68
C GLN A 261 -28.04 -11.59 -17.58
N SER A 262 -27.55 -11.85 -18.80
CA SER A 262 -28.22 -12.76 -19.73
C SER A 262 -28.01 -14.25 -19.38
N ASP A 263 -26.85 -14.61 -18.81
CA ASP A 263 -26.54 -15.98 -18.41
C ASP A 263 -25.70 -16.01 -17.11
N PRO A 264 -26.34 -15.88 -15.93
CA PRO A 264 -25.63 -15.85 -14.65
C PRO A 264 -25.01 -17.21 -14.28
N ALA A 265 -25.62 -18.32 -14.74
CA ALA A 265 -25.11 -19.66 -14.47
C ALA A 265 -23.86 -19.95 -15.31
N GLY A 266 -23.87 -19.56 -16.59
CA GLY A 266 -22.70 -19.59 -17.46
C GLY A 266 -21.56 -18.75 -16.90
N ALA A 267 -21.85 -17.50 -16.48
CA ALA A 267 -20.86 -16.62 -15.85
C ALA A 267 -20.24 -17.21 -14.58
N ALA A 268 -21.05 -17.79 -13.68
CA ALA A 268 -20.56 -18.46 -12.48
C ALA A 268 -19.65 -19.65 -12.81
N SER A 269 -20.03 -20.48 -13.80
CA SER A 269 -19.23 -21.61 -14.26
C SER A 269 -17.89 -21.17 -14.88
N LEU A 270 -17.91 -20.06 -15.62
CA LEU A 270 -16.73 -19.48 -16.24
C LEU A 270 -15.78 -18.91 -15.20
N CYS A 271 -16.27 -18.18 -14.20
CA CYS A 271 -15.49 -17.72 -13.05
C CYS A 271 -14.80 -18.88 -12.31
N LEU A 272 -15.53 -19.99 -12.08
CA LEU A 272 -14.97 -21.17 -11.44
C LEU A 272 -13.89 -21.84 -12.31
N THR A 273 -14.09 -21.86 -13.63
CA THR A 273 -13.10 -22.38 -14.59
C THR A 273 -11.83 -21.53 -14.60
N VAL A 274 -11.97 -20.20 -14.61
CA VAL A 274 -10.84 -19.26 -14.53
C VAL A 274 -10.08 -19.44 -13.21
N ALA A 275 -10.78 -19.49 -12.08
CA ALA A 275 -10.16 -19.71 -10.78
C ALA A 275 -9.40 -21.04 -10.73
N LYS A 276 -10.01 -22.12 -11.24
CA LYS A 276 -9.37 -23.44 -11.34
C LYS A 276 -8.13 -23.41 -12.22
N GLU A 277 -8.16 -22.69 -13.33
CA GLU A 277 -7.02 -22.57 -14.24
C GLU A 277 -5.85 -21.82 -13.59
N ILE A 278 -6.12 -20.70 -12.91
CA ILE A 278 -5.10 -19.95 -12.16
C ILE A 278 -4.49 -20.84 -11.08
N CYS A 279 -5.32 -21.52 -10.28
CA CYS A 279 -4.85 -22.46 -9.26
C CYS A 279 -4.00 -23.58 -9.85
N ARG A 280 -4.39 -24.13 -11.01
CA ARG A 280 -3.64 -25.17 -11.71
C ARG A 280 -2.27 -24.68 -12.16
N GLN A 281 -2.19 -23.48 -12.73
CA GLN A 281 -0.93 -22.89 -13.19
C GLN A 281 0.02 -22.60 -12.02
N VAL A 282 -0.47 -21.95 -10.96
CA VAL A 282 0.32 -21.67 -9.76
C VAL A 282 0.77 -22.98 -9.09
N GLY A 283 -0.13 -23.96 -8.97
CA GLY A 283 0.20 -25.27 -8.41
C GLY A 283 1.27 -26.02 -9.19
N ARG A 284 1.24 -25.95 -10.53
CA ARG A 284 2.27 -26.55 -11.39
C ARG A 284 3.64 -25.91 -11.17
N ASP A 285 3.69 -24.59 -11.10
CA ASP A 285 4.95 -23.85 -10.89
C ASP A 285 5.55 -24.17 -9.51
N VAL A 286 4.73 -24.23 -8.46
CA VAL A 286 5.18 -24.59 -7.10
C VAL A 286 5.62 -26.06 -7.01
N ALA A 287 4.86 -26.97 -7.62
CA ALA A 287 5.19 -28.40 -7.60
C ALA A 287 6.53 -28.69 -8.29
N LEU A 288 6.82 -28.01 -9.41
CA LEU A 288 8.10 -28.12 -10.11
C LEU A 288 9.27 -27.67 -9.22
N LEU A 289 9.14 -26.52 -8.56
CA LEU A 289 10.16 -26.00 -7.63
C LEU A 289 10.41 -26.95 -6.47
N TRP A 290 9.34 -27.52 -5.90
CA TRP A 290 9.43 -28.47 -4.79
C TRP A 290 10.11 -29.79 -5.22
N GLN A 291 9.70 -30.34 -6.36
CA GLN A 291 10.25 -31.59 -6.88
C GLN A 291 11.73 -31.47 -7.25
N GLN A 292 12.13 -30.33 -7.81
CA GLN A 292 13.51 -30.09 -8.25
C GLN A 292 14.41 -29.57 -7.12
N ARG A 293 13.86 -29.23 -5.94
CA ARG A 293 14.58 -28.59 -4.81
C ARG A 293 15.41 -27.38 -5.26
N GLN A 294 14.86 -26.62 -6.20
CA GLN A 294 15.53 -25.51 -6.85
C GLN A 294 14.92 -24.18 -6.40
N LEU A 295 15.74 -23.13 -6.39
CA LEU A 295 15.25 -21.76 -6.22
C LEU A 295 14.36 -21.37 -7.41
N PRO A 296 13.43 -20.41 -7.26
CA PRO A 296 12.72 -19.82 -8.39
C PRO A 296 13.68 -19.41 -9.51
N MET A 297 13.34 -19.67 -10.79
CA MET A 297 14.20 -19.34 -11.94
C MET A 297 14.68 -17.87 -11.92
N VAL A 298 13.85 -16.95 -11.42
CA VAL A 298 14.18 -15.51 -11.29
C VAL A 298 15.38 -15.27 -10.36
N LEU A 299 15.61 -16.14 -9.37
CA LEU A 299 16.77 -16.06 -8.45
C LEU A 299 17.98 -16.86 -8.96
N GLN A 300 17.81 -17.69 -9.99
CA GLN A 300 18.90 -18.45 -10.60
C GLN A 300 19.54 -17.68 -11.77
N ASP A 301 18.74 -16.95 -12.54
CA ASP A 301 19.22 -16.11 -13.63
C ASP A 301 19.83 -14.80 -13.08
N PRO A 302 21.11 -14.49 -13.36
CA PRO A 302 21.76 -13.30 -12.83
C PRO A 302 21.04 -12.00 -13.21
N SER A 303 20.61 -11.85 -14.45
CA SER A 303 19.96 -10.62 -14.93
C SER A 303 18.61 -10.38 -14.27
N SER A 304 17.84 -11.46 -14.10
CA SER A 304 16.53 -11.46 -13.45
C SER A 304 16.67 -11.21 -11.95
N CYS A 305 17.69 -11.79 -11.31
CA CYS A 305 17.96 -11.63 -9.89
C CYS A 305 18.42 -10.20 -9.57
N VAL A 306 19.33 -9.62 -10.36
CA VAL A 306 19.71 -8.20 -10.25
C VAL A 306 18.48 -7.31 -10.44
N SER A 307 17.66 -7.59 -11.44
CA SER A 307 16.45 -6.79 -11.69
C SER A 307 15.46 -6.83 -10.53
N LEU A 308 15.23 -8.02 -9.95
CA LEU A 308 14.36 -8.21 -8.80
C LEU A 308 14.93 -7.53 -7.53
N PHE A 309 16.23 -7.66 -7.31
CA PHE A 309 16.93 -7.00 -6.21
C PHE A 309 16.76 -5.47 -6.27
N LEU A 310 17.09 -4.85 -7.41
CA LEU A 310 16.99 -3.40 -7.57
C LEU A 310 15.54 -2.91 -7.48
N ALA A 311 14.59 -3.69 -8.02
CA ALA A 311 13.16 -3.39 -7.94
C ALA A 311 12.66 -3.35 -6.50
N THR A 312 13.01 -4.36 -5.71
CA THR A 312 12.54 -4.49 -4.33
C THR A 312 13.24 -3.51 -3.40
N ALA A 313 14.52 -3.22 -3.64
CA ALA A 313 15.26 -2.18 -2.92
C ALA A 313 14.70 -0.78 -3.19
N SER A 314 14.44 -0.45 -4.47
CA SER A 314 13.80 0.83 -4.83
C SER A 314 12.37 0.93 -4.31
N MET A 315 11.59 -0.16 -4.32
CA MET A 315 10.25 -0.20 -3.70
C MET A 315 10.32 0.13 -2.21
N ALA A 316 11.19 -0.57 -1.48
CA ALA A 316 11.38 -0.37 -0.05
C ALA A 316 11.79 1.08 0.25
N LEU A 317 12.75 1.62 -0.52
CA LEU A 317 13.22 2.99 -0.37
C LEU A 317 12.08 4.01 -0.59
N VAL A 318 11.33 3.88 -1.69
CA VAL A 318 10.22 4.78 -2.01
C VAL A 318 9.14 4.71 -0.94
N HIS A 319 8.77 3.52 -0.47
CA HIS A 319 7.77 3.39 0.58
C HIS A 319 8.25 3.98 1.91
N VAL A 320 9.52 3.81 2.28
CA VAL A 320 10.10 4.49 3.46
C VAL A 320 10.04 6.00 3.30
N PHE A 321 10.42 6.55 2.14
CA PHE A 321 10.30 7.98 1.87
C PHE A 321 8.85 8.48 1.96
N ILE A 322 7.90 7.74 1.42
CA ILE A 322 6.47 8.08 1.52
C ILE A 322 6.02 8.09 2.99
N LEU A 323 6.46 7.14 3.80
CA LEU A 323 6.15 7.10 5.23
C LEU A 323 6.76 8.29 5.99
N LEU A 324 7.98 8.70 5.63
CA LEU A 324 8.64 9.87 6.22
C LEU A 324 8.03 11.20 5.74
N ALA A 325 7.55 11.25 4.49
CA ALA A 325 6.90 12.43 3.94
C ALA A 325 5.43 12.56 4.39
N LYS A 326 4.79 11.45 4.78
CA LYS A 326 3.38 11.44 5.18
C LYS A 326 3.03 12.48 6.25
N PRO A 327 3.77 12.66 7.35
CA PRO A 327 3.49 13.70 8.33
C PRO A 327 3.52 15.12 7.73
N VAL A 328 4.42 15.37 6.78
CA VAL A 328 4.51 16.65 6.07
C VAL A 328 3.30 16.83 5.16
N VAL A 329 2.89 15.77 4.44
CA VAL A 329 1.70 15.80 3.59
C VAL A 329 0.43 15.99 4.42
N ASP A 330 0.30 15.28 5.54
CA ASP A 330 -0.83 15.42 6.47
C ASP A 330 -0.88 16.85 7.02
N PHE A 331 0.27 17.43 7.44
CA PHE A 331 0.36 18.82 7.88
C PHE A 331 -0.02 19.83 6.78
N VAL A 332 0.48 19.64 5.55
CA VAL A 332 0.15 20.53 4.42
C VAL A 332 -1.33 20.43 4.05
N LEU A 333 -1.89 19.23 4.07
CA LEU A 333 -3.33 19.02 3.83
C LEU A 333 -4.15 19.65 4.95
N GLU A 334 -3.79 19.46 6.21
CA GLU A 334 -4.47 20.09 7.34
C GLU A 334 -4.36 21.62 7.27
N ALA A 335 -3.19 22.18 6.93
CA ALA A 335 -3.02 23.61 6.73
C ALA A 335 -3.86 24.12 5.54
N PHE A 336 -3.95 23.35 4.46
CA PHE A 336 -4.81 23.66 3.32
C PHE A 336 -6.30 23.61 3.68
N PHE A 337 -6.74 22.59 4.41
CA PHE A 337 -8.12 22.47 4.92
C PHE A 337 -8.45 23.50 5.99
N PHE A 338 -7.46 23.94 6.76
CA PHE A 338 -7.57 25.04 7.71
C PHE A 338 -7.71 26.39 6.99
N ALA A 339 -6.99 26.58 5.88
CA ALA A 339 -7.11 27.77 5.04
C ALA A 339 -8.37 27.75 4.15
N LEU A 340 -8.97 26.59 3.93
CA LEU A 340 -10.25 26.47 3.25
C LEU A 340 -11.37 27.04 4.15
N PRO A 341 -12.28 27.82 3.58
CA PRO A 341 -13.33 28.44 4.36
C PRO A 341 -14.23 27.37 4.99
N THR A 342 -14.59 27.52 6.25
CA THR A 342 -15.42 26.54 6.99
C THR A 342 -16.91 26.69 6.73
N ASP A 343 -17.33 27.80 6.11
CA ASP A 343 -18.73 28.14 5.85
C ASP A 343 -19.21 27.53 4.50
N PRO A 344 -20.32 26.77 4.44
CA PRO A 344 -20.82 26.13 3.21
C PRO A 344 -21.08 27.08 2.04
N THR A 345 -21.38 28.35 2.31
CA THR A 345 -21.54 29.40 1.29
C THR A 345 -20.23 29.72 0.57
N LEU A 346 -19.11 29.72 1.30
CA LEU A 346 -17.78 29.95 0.76
C LEU A 346 -17.22 28.72 0.03
N TRP A 347 -17.59 27.50 0.44
CA TRP A 347 -17.38 26.28 -0.36
C TRP A 347 -18.10 26.36 -1.71
N GLY A 348 -19.33 26.86 -1.73
CA GLY A 348 -20.08 27.10 -2.97
C GLY A 348 -19.37 28.09 -3.90
N LEU A 349 -18.88 29.20 -3.36
CA LEU A 349 -18.17 30.24 -4.13
C LEU A 349 -16.79 29.78 -4.63
N THR A 350 -16.03 29.06 -3.82
CA THR A 350 -14.74 28.46 -4.22
C THR A 350 -14.91 27.33 -5.22
N LEU A 351 -15.97 26.53 -5.10
CA LEU A 351 -16.35 25.53 -6.10
C LEU A 351 -16.72 26.21 -7.43
N ILE A 352 -17.54 27.27 -7.41
CA ILE A 352 -17.90 28.02 -8.61
C ILE A 352 -16.67 28.69 -9.23
N GLY A 353 -15.76 29.23 -8.41
CA GLY A 353 -14.49 29.81 -8.87
C GLY A 353 -13.53 28.79 -9.48
N THR A 354 -13.42 27.59 -8.89
CA THR A 354 -12.58 26.49 -9.44
C THR A 354 -13.20 25.88 -10.69
N ILE A 355 -14.53 25.72 -10.76
CA ILE A 355 -15.24 25.32 -11.98
C ILE A 355 -15.05 26.38 -13.08
N GLY A 356 -15.21 27.66 -12.74
CA GLY A 356 -14.98 28.78 -13.68
C GLY A 356 -13.54 28.85 -14.17
N GLY A 357 -12.56 28.64 -13.29
CA GLY A 357 -11.14 28.56 -13.62
C GLY A 357 -10.79 27.34 -14.48
N ALA A 358 -11.39 26.18 -14.20
CA ALA A 358 -11.22 24.97 -15.00
C ALA A 358 -11.85 25.11 -16.40
N ILE A 359 -13.02 25.75 -16.52
CA ILE A 359 -13.65 26.07 -17.80
C ILE A 359 -12.81 27.09 -18.58
N ALA A 360 -12.20 28.06 -17.91
CA ALA A 360 -11.30 29.03 -18.54
C ALA A 360 -10.01 28.36 -19.06
N LEU A 361 -9.41 27.48 -18.26
CA LEU A 361 -8.26 26.66 -18.67
C LEU A 361 -8.60 25.73 -19.84
N TRP A 362 -9.82 25.18 -19.86
CA TRP A 362 -10.31 24.34 -20.95
C TRP A 362 -10.45 25.12 -22.26
N ARG A 363 -10.83 26.40 -22.20
CA ARG A 363 -11.06 27.25 -23.38
C ARG A 363 -9.90 28.20 -23.70
N ILE A 364 -8.71 27.92 -23.17
CA ILE A 364 -7.53 28.79 -23.33
C ILE A 364 -7.10 28.91 -24.81
N ASP A 365 -7.44 27.92 -25.63
CA ASP A 365 -7.14 27.89 -27.07
C ASP A 365 -8.17 28.66 -27.93
N ASP A 366 -9.30 29.11 -27.37
CA ASP A 366 -10.40 29.77 -28.11
C ASP A 366 -10.26 31.32 -28.18
N GLY A 367 -9.13 31.89 -27.79
CA GLY A 367 -8.75 33.28 -28.09
C GLY A 367 -9.54 34.41 -27.41
N LEU A 368 -10.51 34.11 -26.54
CA LEU A 368 -11.27 35.10 -25.75
C LEU A 368 -11.05 34.89 -24.24
N VAL A 369 -9.86 35.23 -23.76
CA VAL A 369 -9.31 34.73 -22.47
C VAL A 369 -9.07 35.83 -21.43
N TYR A 370 -10.06 36.68 -21.14
CA TYR A 370 -9.91 37.65 -20.03
C TYR A 370 -11.11 37.72 -19.09
N THR A 371 -12.34 37.65 -19.61
CA THR A 371 -13.57 37.79 -18.81
C THR A 371 -13.77 36.71 -17.73
N PRO A 372 -13.56 35.40 -17.99
CA PRO A 372 -13.75 34.37 -16.96
C PRO A 372 -12.61 34.32 -15.93
N HIS A 373 -11.38 34.71 -16.30
CA HIS A 373 -10.28 34.85 -15.36
C HIS A 373 -10.51 35.99 -14.36
N ILE A 374 -11.01 37.14 -14.85
CA ILE A 374 -11.36 38.28 -13.99
C ILE A 374 -12.53 37.89 -13.06
N ALA A 375 -13.55 37.20 -13.57
CA ALA A 375 -14.66 36.73 -12.75
C ALA A 375 -14.21 35.72 -11.66
N GLY A 376 -13.33 34.79 -12.01
CA GLY A 376 -12.73 33.83 -11.06
C GLY A 376 -11.85 34.52 -10.00
N LEU A 377 -11.00 35.47 -10.42
CA LEU A 377 -10.17 36.26 -9.51
C LEU A 377 -11.01 37.17 -8.61
N CYS A 378 -12.08 37.78 -9.12
CA CYS A 378 -13.01 38.57 -8.33
C CYS A 378 -13.76 37.69 -7.32
N ALA A 379 -14.19 36.48 -7.69
CA ALA A 379 -14.84 35.54 -6.76
C ALA A 379 -13.89 35.07 -5.64
N VAL A 380 -12.62 34.81 -5.97
CA VAL A 380 -11.57 34.47 -4.99
C VAL A 380 -11.24 35.66 -4.09
N ALA A 381 -11.06 36.86 -4.65
CA ALA A 381 -10.79 38.08 -3.88
C ALA A 381 -11.96 38.44 -2.95
N PHE A 382 -13.20 38.29 -3.40
CA PHE A 382 -14.40 38.52 -2.60
C PHE A 382 -14.54 37.48 -1.46
N SER A 383 -14.19 36.22 -1.74
CA SER A 383 -14.15 35.15 -0.71
C SER A 383 -13.08 35.41 0.35
N LEU A 384 -11.91 35.93 -0.05
CA LEU A 384 -10.83 36.33 0.87
C LEU A 384 -11.19 37.56 1.71
N LEU A 385 -11.86 38.56 1.12
CA LEU A 385 -12.33 39.75 1.82
C LEU A 385 -13.41 39.43 2.87
N LEU A 386 -14.31 38.50 2.57
CA LEU A 386 -15.33 38.04 3.52
C LEU A 386 -14.73 37.27 4.71
N ASN A 387 -13.71 36.44 4.48
CA ASN A 387 -13.01 35.72 5.55
C ASN A 387 -12.16 36.66 6.43
N GLY A 388 -11.65 37.78 5.89
CA GLY A 388 -10.83 38.74 6.63
C GLY A 388 -11.60 39.76 7.48
N PHE A 389 -12.91 39.95 7.24
CA PHE A 389 -13.74 40.91 7.97
C PHE A 389 -14.58 40.30 9.10
N PHE A 390 -14.72 38.96 9.14
CA PHE A 390 -15.49 38.23 10.14
C PHE A 390 -14.62 37.39 11.11
N ALA A 391 -13.29 37.58 11.09
CA ALA A 391 -12.36 37.00 12.06
C ALA A 391 -12.03 37.97 13.19
#